data_AF-A0A7V3BQW1-F1
#
_entry.id   AF-A0A7V3BQW1-F1
#
_cell.length_a   1.000
_cell.length_b   1.000
_cell.length_c   1.000
_cell.angle_alpha   90.00
_cell.angle_beta   90.00
_cell.angle_gamma   90.00
#
_symmetry.space_group_name_H-M   'P 1'
#
loop_
_entity.id
_entity.type
_entity.pdbx_description
1 polymer ?
#
loop_
_entity_poly.entity_id
_entity_poly.type
_entity_poly.pdbx_seq_one_letter_code
_entity_poly.pdbx_strand_id
1 'polypeptide(L)'
;MATKTFFFLSILCTAVAMAAGLAHLFELPNKMPLSREDYLTVQQIYRGWALLGIVVIGALLSSLILTVLVRGNARAFYLTLTATLCIALSLSVFFLFTYPANQATDNWTTLPENWQALRRQWEYAHAVGAGLYVIAFIALTISTLIERQ
;
A
#
# COMPACT_ATOMS: atom_id res chain seq x y z
N MET A 1 18.27 -9.47 -19.06
CA MET A 1 16.84 -9.26 -19.40
C MET A 1 15.95 -9.39 -18.16
N ALA A 2 16.04 -10.48 -17.39
CA ALA A 2 15.24 -10.72 -16.18
C ALA A 2 15.23 -9.55 -15.16
N THR A 3 16.39 -8.99 -14.78
CA THR A 3 16.47 -7.87 -13.82
C THR A 3 15.63 -6.66 -14.27
N LYS A 4 15.71 -6.28 -15.55
CA LYS A 4 14.95 -5.15 -16.11
C LYS A 4 13.44 -5.40 -16.04
N THR A 5 13.01 -6.62 -16.36
CA THR A 5 11.61 -7.04 -16.23
C THR A 5 11.14 -6.94 -14.78
N PHE A 6 11.93 -7.41 -13.82
CA PHE A 6 11.55 -7.34 -12.40
C PHE A 6 11.60 -5.92 -11.83
N PHE A 7 12.50 -5.05 -12.29
CA PHE A 7 12.41 -3.61 -12.00
C PHE A 7 11.10 -3.02 -12.49
N PHE A 8 10.76 -3.26 -13.76
CA PHE A 8 9.51 -2.76 -14.35
C PHE A 8 8.28 -3.24 -13.56
N LEU A 9 8.18 -4.54 -13.29
CA LEU A 9 7.07 -5.12 -12.54
C LEU A 9 6.98 -4.56 -11.12
N SER A 10 8.12 -4.50 -10.41
CA SER A 10 8.16 -3.98 -9.03
C SER A 10 7.70 -2.52 -8.98
N ILE A 11 8.20 -1.68 -9.89
CA ILE A 11 7.84 -0.27 -9.97
C ILE A 11 6.37 -0.10 -10.35
N LEU A 12 5.91 -0.77 -11.40
CA LEU A 12 4.53 -0.66 -11.88
C LEU A 12 3.52 -1.07 -10.80
N CYS A 13 3.70 -2.24 -10.20
CA CYS A 13 2.80 -2.72 -9.16
C CYS A 13 2.85 -1.83 -7.91
N THR A 14 4.04 -1.40 -7.48
CA THR A 14 4.17 -0.48 -6.33
C THR A 14 3.53 0.87 -6.63
N ALA A 15 3.65 1.40 -7.85
CA ALA A 15 3.05 2.67 -8.24
C ALA A 15 1.52 2.62 -8.16
N VAL A 16 0.90 1.53 -8.63
CA VAL A 16 -0.55 1.33 -8.58
C VAL A 16 -1.03 1.19 -7.13
N ALA A 17 -0.33 0.42 -6.29
CA ALA A 17 -0.62 0.32 -4.86
C ALA A 17 -0.46 1.66 -4.14
N MET A 18 0.59 2.40 -4.46
CA MET A 18 0.85 3.75 -3.94
C MET A 18 -0.26 4.72 -4.31
N ALA A 19 -0.75 4.70 -5.56
CA ALA A 19 -1.82 5.59 -6.00
C ALA A 19 -3.09 5.40 -5.17
N ALA A 20 -3.47 4.15 -4.88
CA ALA A 20 -4.61 3.86 -4.00
C ALA A 20 -4.38 4.32 -2.55
N GLY A 21 -3.19 4.08 -2.00
CA GLY A 21 -2.81 4.58 -0.66
C GLY A 21 -2.83 6.11 -0.58
N LEU A 22 -2.29 6.79 -1.58
CA LEU A 22 -2.28 8.26 -1.65
C LEU A 22 -3.68 8.84 -1.80
N ALA A 23 -4.60 8.16 -2.51
CA ALA A 23 -6.00 8.57 -2.55
C ALA A 23 -6.60 8.65 -1.14
N HIS A 24 -6.41 7.61 -0.32
CA HIS A 24 -6.83 7.60 1.09
C HIS A 24 -6.15 8.68 1.93
N LEU A 25 -4.85 8.88 1.74
CA LEU A 25 -4.11 9.90 2.50
C LEU A 25 -4.61 11.32 2.20
N PHE A 26 -4.85 11.63 0.93
CA PHE A 26 -5.22 12.99 0.51
C PHE A 26 -6.70 13.33 0.76
N GLU A 27 -7.59 12.33 0.81
CA GLU A 27 -8.98 12.57 1.22
C GLU A 27 -9.12 12.79 2.74
N LEU A 28 -8.17 12.31 3.55
CA LEU A 28 -8.27 12.23 5.00
C LEU A 28 -8.70 13.55 5.68
N PRO A 29 -8.13 14.73 5.33
CA PRO A 29 -8.54 16.00 5.96
C PRO A 29 -10.02 16.34 5.74
N ASN A 30 -10.57 15.99 4.58
CA ASN A 30 -11.96 16.27 4.22
C ASN A 30 -12.91 15.15 4.66
N LYS A 31 -12.41 13.93 4.81
CA LYS A 31 -13.20 12.74 5.15
C LYS A 31 -13.41 12.56 6.66
N MET A 32 -12.43 12.95 7.47
CA MET A 32 -12.51 12.85 8.94
C MET A 32 -13.62 13.70 9.61
N PRO A 33 -13.96 14.92 9.15
CA PRO A 33 -15.04 15.71 9.75
C PRO A 33 -16.45 15.31 9.27
N LEU A 34 -16.58 14.41 8.28
CA LEU A 34 -17.88 14.01 7.76
C LEU A 34 -18.80 13.45 8.85
N SER A 35 -20.11 13.69 8.65
CA SER A 35 -21.17 13.06 9.41
C SER A 35 -21.14 11.54 9.23
N ARG A 36 -21.89 10.83 10.06
CA ARG A 36 -21.94 9.37 10.04
C ARG A 36 -22.42 8.86 8.67
N GLU A 37 -23.51 9.42 8.17
CA GLU A 37 -24.18 9.03 6.94
C GLU A 37 -23.37 9.42 5.70
N ASP A 38 -22.76 10.61 5.72
CA ASP A 38 -21.90 11.07 4.63
C ASP A 38 -20.62 10.22 4.53
N TYR A 39 -20.02 9.88 5.68
CA TYR A 39 -18.86 9.00 5.71
C TYR A 39 -19.17 7.61 5.14
N LEU A 40 -20.33 7.03 5.49
CA LEU A 40 -20.77 5.75 4.94
C LEU A 40 -20.93 5.82 3.42
N THR A 41 -21.56 6.90 2.94
CA THR A 41 -21.81 7.13 1.51
C THR A 41 -20.50 7.22 0.74
N VAL A 42 -19.54 8.01 1.23
CA VAL A 42 -18.21 8.11 0.63
C VAL A 42 -17.48 6.77 0.70
N GLN A 43 -17.57 6.03 1.80
CA GLN A 43 -16.95 4.69 1.89
C GLN A 43 -17.45 3.71 0.83
N GLN A 44 -18.70 3.82 0.36
CA GLN A 44 -19.22 2.93 -0.69
C GLN A 44 -18.48 3.05 -2.04
N ILE A 45 -17.75 4.15 -2.30
CA ILE A 45 -16.98 4.27 -3.55
C ILE A 45 -15.79 3.29 -3.60
N TYR A 46 -15.40 2.73 -2.44
CA TYR A 46 -14.31 1.75 -2.31
C TYR A 46 -14.72 0.31 -2.58
N ARG A 47 -16.00 0.04 -2.89
CA ARG A 47 -16.45 -1.31 -3.24
C ARG A 47 -15.65 -1.87 -4.40
N GLY A 48 -15.12 -3.09 -4.22
CA GLY A 48 -14.28 -3.77 -5.21
C GLY A 48 -12.79 -3.44 -5.15
N TRP A 49 -12.36 -2.44 -4.37
CA TRP A 49 -10.95 -2.08 -4.25
C TRP A 49 -10.09 -3.17 -3.62
N ALA A 50 -10.69 -4.16 -2.96
CA ALA A 50 -9.99 -5.35 -2.45
C ALA A 50 -9.16 -6.07 -3.54
N LEU A 51 -9.55 -5.97 -4.82
CA LEU A 51 -8.79 -6.53 -5.94
C LEU A 51 -7.39 -5.91 -6.10
N LEU A 52 -7.17 -4.68 -5.60
CA LEU A 52 -5.84 -4.07 -5.55
C LEU A 52 -4.87 -4.88 -4.68
N GLY A 53 -5.36 -5.73 -3.78
CA GLY A 53 -4.55 -6.69 -3.05
C GLY A 53 -3.72 -7.60 -3.99
N ILE A 54 -4.24 -7.96 -5.17
CA ILE A 54 -3.50 -8.73 -6.19
C ILE A 54 -2.25 -7.96 -6.63
N VAL A 55 -2.39 -6.65 -6.84
CA VAL A 55 -1.29 -5.76 -7.24
C VAL A 55 -0.26 -5.61 -6.12
N VAL A 56 -0.70 -5.52 -4.86
CA VAL A 56 0.21 -5.46 -3.71
C VAL A 56 1.02 -6.74 -3.56
N ILE A 57 0.40 -7.92 -3.74
CA ILE A 57 1.12 -9.20 -3.76
C ILE A 57 2.09 -9.27 -4.94
N GLY A 58 1.68 -8.79 -6.12
CA GLY A 58 2.56 -8.65 -7.28
C GLY A 58 3.78 -7.77 -6.99
N ALA A 59 3.59 -6.63 -6.33
CA ALA A 59 4.66 -5.74 -5.90
C ALA A 59 5.62 -6.43 -4.94
N LEU A 60 5.11 -7.13 -3.93
CA LEU A 60 5.93 -7.83 -2.93
C LEU A 60 6.78 -8.95 -3.56
N LEU A 61 6.16 -9.81 -4.37
CA LEU A 61 6.85 -10.94 -4.98
C LEU A 61 7.89 -10.48 -5.99
N SER A 62 7.54 -9.51 -6.84
CA SER A 62 8.47 -8.96 -7.82
C SER A 62 9.65 -8.23 -7.15
N SER A 63 9.41 -7.44 -6.10
CA SER A 63 10.46 -6.75 -5.37
C SER A 63 11.38 -7.72 -4.62
N LEU A 64 10.83 -8.79 -4.04
CA LEU A 64 11.63 -9.83 -3.38
C LEU A 64 12.55 -10.56 -4.36
N ILE A 65 12.01 -10.96 -5.53
CA ILE A 65 12.82 -11.58 -6.57
C ILE A 65 13.90 -10.61 -7.05
N LEU A 66 13.55 -9.35 -7.26
CA LEU A 66 14.48 -8.31 -7.65
C LEU A 66 15.63 -8.15 -6.65
N THR A 67 15.34 -8.13 -5.34
CA THR A 67 16.35 -8.07 -4.27
C THR A 67 17.36 -9.21 -4.38
N VAL A 68 16.90 -10.43 -4.68
CA VAL A 68 17.79 -11.57 -4.89
C VAL A 68 18.62 -11.41 -6.17
N LEU A 69 18.02 -10.89 -7.26
CA LEU A 69 18.72 -10.71 -8.54
C LEU A 69 19.84 -9.66 -8.46
N VAL A 70 19.65 -8.58 -7.70
CA VAL A 70 20.65 -7.49 -7.59
C VAL A 70 21.62 -7.67 -6.42
N ARG A 71 21.64 -8.83 -5.75
CA ARG A 71 22.45 -9.10 -4.54
C ARG A 71 23.97 -8.88 -4.71
N GLY A 72 24.47 -8.89 -5.94
CA GLY A 72 25.88 -8.58 -6.24
C GLY A 72 26.23 -7.09 -6.17
N ASN A 73 25.23 -6.20 -6.23
CA ASN A 73 25.39 -4.76 -6.07
C ASN A 73 24.81 -4.33 -4.72
N ALA A 74 25.68 -4.08 -3.75
CA ALA A 74 25.27 -3.75 -2.39
C ALA A 74 24.27 -2.58 -2.31
N ARG A 75 24.47 -1.52 -3.11
CA ARG A 75 23.59 -0.35 -3.08
C ARG A 75 22.18 -0.67 -3.61
N ALA A 76 22.10 -1.33 -4.76
CA ALA A 76 20.82 -1.76 -5.32
C ALA A 76 20.11 -2.79 -4.43
N PHE A 77 20.88 -3.70 -3.83
CA PHE A 77 20.38 -4.69 -2.87
C PHE A 77 19.67 -4.02 -1.69
N TYR A 78 20.33 -3.10 -0.97
CA TYR A 78 19.70 -2.47 0.20
C TYR A 78 18.50 -1.60 -0.16
N LEU A 79 18.49 -0.94 -1.33
CA LEU A 79 17.33 -0.17 -1.79
C LEU A 79 16.13 -1.08 -2.11
N THR A 80 16.33 -2.15 -2.88
CA THR A 80 15.26 -3.10 -3.21
C THR A 80 14.78 -3.88 -1.98
N LEU A 81 15.69 -4.20 -1.04
CA LEU A 81 15.33 -4.80 0.24
C LEU A 81 14.47 -3.85 1.07
N THR A 82 14.84 -2.57 1.15
CA THR A 82 14.04 -1.56 1.85
C THR A 82 12.63 -1.48 1.26
N ALA A 83 12.51 -1.44 -0.07
CA ALA A 83 11.21 -1.44 -0.73
C ALA A 83 10.38 -2.69 -0.39
N THR A 84 10.99 -3.87 -0.46
CA THR A 84 10.34 -5.15 -0.11
C THR A 84 9.84 -5.14 1.33
N LEU A 85 10.65 -4.67 2.27
CA LEU A 85 10.27 -4.57 3.69
C LEU A 85 9.14 -3.55 3.92
N CYS A 86 9.17 -2.40 3.25
CA CYS A 86 8.09 -1.42 3.32
C CYS A 86 6.77 -1.99 2.79
N ILE A 87 6.79 -2.72 1.66
CA ILE A 87 5.61 -3.37 1.10
C ILE A 87 5.10 -4.46 2.05
N ALA A 88 5.98 -5.31 2.60
CA ALA A 88 5.59 -6.32 3.59
C ALA A 88 5.00 -5.70 4.87
N LEU A 89 5.56 -4.59 5.33
CA LEU A 89 5.04 -3.85 6.48
C LEU A 89 3.68 -3.22 6.18
N SER A 90 3.44 -2.73 4.96
CA SER A 90 2.13 -2.20 4.56
C SER A 90 1.03 -3.29 4.62
N LEU A 91 1.35 -4.52 4.19
CA LEU A 91 0.45 -5.67 4.33
C LEU A 91 0.21 -6.01 5.80
N SER A 92 1.25 -5.95 6.63
CA SER A 92 1.12 -6.17 8.07
C SER A 92 0.18 -5.13 8.71
N VAL A 93 0.33 -3.85 8.35
CA VAL A 93 -0.57 -2.77 8.78
C VAL A 93 -2.01 -3.03 8.32
N PHE A 94 -2.18 -3.48 7.07
CA PHE A 94 -3.50 -3.86 6.57
C PHE A 94 -4.14 -4.97 7.41
N PHE A 95 -3.45 -6.09 7.63
CA PHE A 95 -4.02 -7.22 8.35
C PHE A 95 -4.25 -6.94 9.84
N LEU A 96 -3.43 -6.09 10.45
CA LEU A 96 -3.57 -5.75 11.87
C LEU A 96 -4.61 -4.66 12.14
N PHE A 97 -4.82 -3.72 11.21
CA PHE A 97 -5.64 -2.53 11.47
C PHE A 97 -6.78 -2.33 10.47
N THR A 98 -6.52 -2.45 9.17
CA THR A 98 -7.56 -2.26 8.15
C THR A 98 -8.54 -3.43 8.10
N TYR A 99 -8.03 -4.66 8.07
CA TYR A 99 -8.83 -5.86 7.91
C TYR A 99 -9.81 -6.08 9.09
N PRO A 100 -9.44 -5.92 10.37
CA PRO A 100 -10.40 -6.02 11.47
C PRO A 100 -11.50 -4.96 11.41
N ALA A 101 -11.17 -3.73 10.98
CA ALA A 101 -12.17 -2.68 10.79
C ALA A 101 -13.13 -3.00 9.64
N ASN A 102 -12.63 -3.56 8.53
CA ASN A 102 -13.48 -4.07 7.46
C ASN A 102 -14.42 -5.18 7.96
N GLN A 103 -13.91 -6.15 8.74
CA GLN A 103 -14.74 -7.23 9.28
C GLN A 103 -15.83 -6.69 10.23
N ALA A 104 -15.49 -5.76 11.12
CA ALA A 104 -16.44 -5.19 12.08
C ALA A 104 -17.54 -4.32 11.44
N THR A 105 -17.32 -3.84 10.22
CA THR A 105 -18.25 -2.97 9.48
C THR A 105 -18.91 -3.68 8.29
N ASP A 106 -18.63 -4.97 8.10
CA ASP A 106 -18.95 -5.72 6.89
C ASP A 106 -18.57 -4.94 5.61
N ASN A 107 -17.28 -4.60 5.52
CA ASN A 107 -16.68 -3.74 4.49
C ASN A 107 -17.40 -2.39 4.35
N TRP A 108 -17.60 -1.71 5.49
CA TRP A 108 -18.29 -0.42 5.56
C TRP A 108 -19.71 -0.43 4.99
N THR A 109 -20.43 -1.56 5.04
CA THR A 109 -21.87 -1.59 4.74
C THR A 109 -22.73 -1.37 5.98
N THR A 110 -22.15 -1.54 7.16
CA THR A 110 -22.78 -1.28 8.46
C THR A 110 -21.90 -0.37 9.32
N LEU A 111 -22.53 0.40 10.21
CA LEU A 111 -21.84 1.27 11.16
C LEU A 111 -22.19 0.87 12.59
N PRO A 112 -21.33 0.13 13.30
CA PRO A 112 -21.54 -0.20 14.70
C PRO A 112 -21.42 1.04 15.59
N GLU A 113 -21.78 0.92 16.88
CA GLU A 113 -21.74 2.05 17.83
C GLU A 113 -20.34 2.69 17.93
N ASN A 114 -19.29 1.88 17.88
CA ASN A 114 -17.89 2.32 17.95
C ASN A 114 -17.29 2.77 16.60
N TRP A 115 -18.11 3.06 15.58
CA TRP A 115 -17.66 3.35 14.22
C TRP A 115 -16.60 4.46 14.12
N GLN A 116 -16.63 5.47 15.01
CA GLN A 116 -15.64 6.55 14.98
C GLN A 116 -14.22 6.06 15.30
N ALA A 117 -14.10 5.07 16.19
CA ALA A 117 -12.82 4.43 16.49
C ALA A 117 -12.35 3.60 15.30
N LEU A 118 -13.26 2.82 14.69
CA LEU A 118 -12.97 2.06 13.48
C LEU A 118 -12.57 2.96 12.31
N ARG A 119 -13.21 4.13 12.15
CA ARG A 119 -12.86 5.14 11.15
C ARG A 119 -11.42 5.61 11.37
N ARG A 120 -11.07 6.05 12.57
CA ARG A 120 -9.70 6.49 12.88
C ARG A 120 -8.70 5.38 12.57
N GLN A 121 -8.95 4.17 13.07
CA GLN A 121 -8.10 3.00 12.83
C GLN A 121 -7.88 2.75 11.34
N TRP A 122 -8.96 2.74 10.56
CA TRP A 122 -8.93 2.44 9.14
C TRP A 122 -8.25 3.53 8.34
N GLU A 123 -8.62 4.80 8.52
CA GLU A 123 -8.06 5.92 7.75
C GLU A 123 -6.56 6.10 8.04
N TYR A 124 -6.14 6.05 9.31
CA TYR A 124 -4.72 6.17 9.65
C TYR A 124 -3.90 4.96 9.22
N ALA A 125 -4.46 3.75 9.21
CA ALA A 125 -3.77 2.58 8.67
C ALA A 125 -3.46 2.75 7.17
N HIS A 126 -4.41 3.28 6.39
CA HIS A 126 -4.16 3.58 4.97
C HIS A 126 -3.16 4.71 4.79
N ALA A 127 -3.19 5.76 5.62
CA ALA A 127 -2.21 6.84 5.61
C ALA A 127 -0.78 6.33 5.86
N VAL A 128 -0.61 5.43 6.85
CA VAL A 128 0.68 4.77 7.12
C VAL A 128 1.10 3.91 5.93
N GLY A 129 0.19 3.11 5.39
CA GLY A 129 0.43 2.30 4.18
C GLY A 129 0.89 3.15 2.99
N ALA A 130 0.26 4.30 2.76
CA ALA A 130 0.61 5.25 1.71
C ALA A 130 2.06 5.73 1.84
N GLY A 131 2.47 6.12 3.06
CA GLY A 131 3.85 6.52 3.34
C GLY A 131 4.86 5.40 3.06
N LEU A 132 4.53 4.16 3.44
CA LEU A 132 5.37 2.99 3.15
C LEU A 132 5.51 2.73 1.64
N TYR A 133 4.42 2.86 0.87
CA TYR A 133 4.48 2.71 -0.59
C TYR A 133 5.29 3.82 -1.26
N VAL A 134 5.22 5.06 -0.78
CA VAL A 134 6.05 6.17 -1.29
C VAL A 134 7.53 5.86 -1.07
N ILE A 135 7.92 5.41 0.13
CA ILE A 135 9.31 5.03 0.43
C ILE A 135 9.75 3.88 -0.49
N ALA A 136 8.92 2.85 -0.64
CA ALA A 136 9.21 1.72 -1.51
C ALA A 136 9.39 2.13 -2.98
N PHE A 137 8.49 2.98 -3.49
CA PHE A 137 8.55 3.47 -4.86
C PHE A 137 9.82 4.28 -5.13
N ILE A 138 10.17 5.19 -4.21
CA ILE A 138 11.41 5.99 -4.31
C ILE A 138 12.63 5.06 -4.30
N ALA A 139 12.69 4.09 -3.38
CA ALA A 139 13.82 3.17 -3.28
C ALA A 139 13.99 2.32 -4.56
N LEU A 140 12.89 1.78 -5.12
CA LEU A 140 12.92 1.03 -6.38
C LEU A 140 13.36 1.90 -7.57
N THR A 141 12.88 3.14 -7.62
CA THR A 141 13.25 4.10 -8.67
C THR A 141 14.73 4.43 -8.61
N ILE A 142 15.25 4.80 -7.44
CA ILE A 142 16.69 5.07 -7.25
C ILE A 142 17.51 3.82 -7.58
N SER A 143 17.08 2.64 -7.13
CA SER A 143 17.78 1.39 -7.41
C SER A 143 17.89 1.11 -8.91
N THR A 144 16.85 1.41 -9.69
CA THR A 144 16.84 1.26 -11.15
C THR A 144 17.87 2.19 -11.82
N LEU A 145 18.02 3.41 -11.30
CA LEU A 145 18.92 4.41 -11.88
C LEU A 145 20.40 4.12 -11.60
N ILE A 146 20.71 3.44 -10.49
CA ILE A 146 22.10 3.12 -10.11
C ILE A 146 22.55 1.73 -10.58
N GLU A 147 21.61 0.84 -10.90
CA GLU A 147 21.92 -0.49 -11.42
C GLU A 147 22.39 -0.37 -12.88
N ARG A 148 23.63 -0.77 -13.13
CA ARG A 148 24.20 -0.75 -14.49
C ARG A 148 23.56 -1.89 -15.30
N GLN A 149 22.84 -1.50 -16.34
CA GLN A 149 22.05 -2.39 -17.20
C GLN A 149 22.85 -3.29 -18.13
#